data_AF-A0A0R3N1Q9-F1
#
_entry.id   AF-A0A0R3N1Q9-F1
#
_cell.length_a   1.000
_cell.length_b   1.000
_cell.length_c   1.000
_cell.angle_alpha   90.00
_cell.angle_beta   90.00
_cell.angle_gamma   90.00
#
_symmetry.space_group_name_H-M   'P 1'
#
loop_
_entity.id
_entity.type
_entity.pdbx_description
1 polymer ?
#
loop_
_entity_poly.entity_id
_entity_poly.type
_entity_poly.pdbx_seq_one_letter_code
_entity_poly.pdbx_strand_id
1 'polypeptide(L)'
;MFGAISRRLVTGGALLLAAFLAADAADIDDDLPDLAAQIAQMAAEVALELQQVCPPASPSDQAAFDRCRRSLFGDSALRRSLAPRLLWGRRNQDAAAALENTNLTQFAPDVIAGLYLSLFMYSGEYSIEYVGRERLYLIRLRAGFRNRLPPGQFPYPFWHHEEKWGVYQAANSVLLWVNPKTAKIVIGQFTERGSDSPVVSTQPISPKFDGKWMWMDKEGRIQPRVTLFDGLFRQDNPYLPRLDSTYRTLALRMRDAQCDNCHVPNNPMPMRRLVLMHTPAHAAGEIARLMKAVRADKMPLDDAGAEQPLEPALKRALLESGAAFEELVKAAKDWEAAHRD
;
A
#
# COMPACT_ATOMS: atom_id res chain seq x y z
N MET A 1 -43.49 -11.06 49.68
CA MET A 1 -44.08 -11.55 48.42
C MET A 1 -43.07 -11.36 47.31
N PHE A 2 -42.74 -12.45 46.63
CA PHE A 2 -41.76 -12.58 45.57
C PHE A 2 -42.20 -11.86 44.29
N GLY A 3 -41.24 -11.30 43.55
CA GLY A 3 -41.44 -10.81 42.18
C GLY A 3 -40.12 -10.88 41.43
N ALA A 4 -39.85 -12.02 40.80
CA ALA A 4 -38.67 -12.29 40.00
C ALA A 4 -38.74 -11.57 38.63
N ILE A 5 -37.66 -10.94 38.20
CA ILE A 5 -37.44 -10.61 36.78
C ILE A 5 -36.10 -11.20 36.35
N SER A 6 -36.19 -12.07 35.35
CA SER A 6 -35.15 -12.95 34.83
C SER A 6 -33.97 -12.20 34.23
N ARG A 7 -32.76 -12.59 34.65
CA ARG A 7 -31.54 -12.47 33.82
C ARG A 7 -31.65 -13.50 32.70
N ARG A 8 -31.73 -13.06 31.45
CA ARG A 8 -31.42 -13.92 30.30
C ARG A 8 -29.91 -13.88 30.06
N LEU A 9 -29.26 -15.00 30.39
CA LEU A 9 -27.99 -15.38 29.76
C LEU A 9 -28.24 -15.52 28.25
N VAL A 10 -27.47 -14.81 27.44
CA VAL A 10 -27.27 -15.17 26.04
C VAL A 10 -25.94 -15.92 26.00
N THR A 11 -26.05 -17.24 26.08
CA THR A 11 -25.00 -18.20 25.76
C THR A 11 -25.05 -18.51 24.26
N GLY A 12 -23.88 -18.62 23.64
CA GLY A 12 -23.67 -19.49 22.48
C GLY A 12 -23.86 -18.84 21.12
N GLY A 13 -22.74 -18.61 20.43
CA GLY A 13 -22.73 -18.24 19.02
C GLY A 13 -21.34 -17.84 18.53
N ALA A 14 -20.31 -18.62 18.83
CA ALA A 14 -19.04 -18.50 18.14
C ALA A 14 -19.23 -19.02 16.70
N LEU A 15 -19.55 -18.12 15.77
CA LEU A 15 -19.55 -18.41 14.35
C LEU A 15 -18.23 -17.95 13.75
N LEU A 16 -17.38 -18.94 13.51
CA LEU A 16 -16.26 -18.92 12.59
C LEU A 16 -16.76 -18.44 11.22
N LEU A 17 -16.34 -17.25 10.81
CA LEU A 17 -16.40 -16.80 9.41
C LEU A 17 -15.04 -16.22 9.04
N ALA A 18 -14.13 -17.16 8.75
CA ALA A 18 -12.95 -16.89 7.94
C ALA A 18 -13.37 -16.96 6.46
N ALA A 19 -13.97 -15.90 5.94
CA ALA A 19 -14.07 -15.71 4.50
C ALA A 19 -12.77 -15.03 4.03
N PHE A 20 -11.81 -15.88 3.67
CA PHE A 20 -10.57 -15.45 3.03
C PHE A 20 -10.89 -14.71 1.73
N LEU A 21 -10.67 -13.39 1.70
CA LEU A 21 -10.25 -12.71 0.47
C LEU A 21 -8.76 -13.03 0.24
N ALA A 22 -8.46 -14.31 0.05
CA ALA A 22 -7.18 -14.79 -0.45
C ALA A 22 -7.28 -14.89 -1.97
N ALA A 23 -6.77 -13.87 -2.63
CA ALA A 23 -6.15 -13.97 -3.94
C ALA A 23 -5.02 -12.94 -3.83
N ASP A 24 -3.72 -13.18 -3.95
CA ASP A 24 -2.92 -14.36 -4.27
C ASP A 24 -1.91 -14.59 -3.13
N ALA A 25 -2.32 -15.26 -2.05
CA ALA A 25 -1.35 -16.13 -1.38
C ALA A 25 -1.59 -17.49 -2.02
N ALA A 26 -1.03 -17.71 -3.21
CA ALA A 26 -1.00 -19.05 -3.78
C ALA A 26 -0.43 -19.96 -2.69
N ASP A 27 -1.13 -21.06 -2.40
CA ASP A 27 -0.56 -22.16 -1.63
C ASP A 27 0.86 -22.38 -2.19
N ILE A 28 1.86 -22.27 -1.33
CA ILE A 28 3.23 -22.54 -1.74
C ILE A 28 3.26 -24.03 -2.03
N ASP A 29 3.05 -24.37 -3.30
CA ASP A 29 3.16 -25.73 -3.81
C ASP A 29 4.54 -26.24 -3.43
N ASP A 30 4.57 -27.17 -2.47
CA ASP A 30 5.81 -27.69 -1.91
C ASP A 30 6.63 -28.42 -2.97
N ASP A 31 6.00 -28.85 -4.07
CA ASP A 31 6.62 -29.61 -5.15
C ASP A 31 7.45 -28.74 -6.12
N LEU A 32 7.29 -27.40 -6.09
CA LEU A 32 8.11 -26.50 -6.91
C LEU A 32 9.53 -26.35 -6.34
N PRO A 33 10.58 -26.20 -7.18
CA PRO A 33 11.93 -25.98 -6.66
C PRO A 33 12.05 -24.64 -5.94
N ASP A 34 12.86 -24.60 -4.88
CA ASP A 34 13.26 -23.36 -4.23
C ASP A 34 14.21 -22.55 -5.15
N LEU A 35 13.95 -21.25 -5.30
CA LEU A 35 14.69 -20.34 -6.17
C LEU A 35 15.75 -19.51 -5.43
N ALA A 36 16.34 -20.04 -4.34
CA ALA A 36 17.33 -19.37 -3.49
C ALA A 36 18.40 -18.55 -4.24
N ALA A 37 19.01 -19.12 -5.29
CA ALA A 37 20.02 -18.42 -6.07
C ALA A 37 19.46 -17.20 -6.83
N GLN A 38 18.26 -17.33 -7.38
CA GLN A 38 17.58 -16.21 -8.06
C GLN A 38 17.16 -15.14 -7.06
N ILE A 39 16.77 -15.53 -5.85
CA ILE A 39 16.42 -14.61 -4.76
C ILE A 39 17.65 -13.84 -4.30
N ALA A 40 18.80 -14.50 -4.16
CA ALA A 40 20.06 -13.84 -3.84
C ALA A 40 20.48 -12.83 -4.91
N GLN A 41 20.37 -13.20 -6.19
CA GLN A 41 20.64 -12.30 -7.30
C GLN A 41 19.67 -11.10 -7.31
N MET A 42 18.37 -11.35 -7.18
CA MET A 42 17.35 -10.30 -7.11
C MET A 42 17.60 -9.35 -5.94
N ALA A 43 17.94 -9.86 -4.75
CA ALA A 43 18.24 -9.04 -3.59
C ALA A 43 19.43 -8.11 -3.84
N ALA A 44 20.49 -8.61 -4.47
CA ALA A 44 21.67 -7.83 -4.84
C ALA A 44 21.31 -6.72 -5.83
N GLU A 45 20.54 -7.04 -6.88
CA GLU A 45 20.09 -6.07 -7.88
C GLU A 45 19.21 -4.98 -7.29
N VAL A 46 18.23 -5.37 -6.45
CA VAL A 46 17.34 -4.43 -5.77
C VAL A 46 18.10 -3.54 -4.80
N ALA A 47 19.02 -4.09 -4.00
CA ALA A 47 19.81 -3.30 -3.06
C ALA A 47 20.73 -2.30 -3.77
N LEU A 48 21.38 -2.73 -4.86
CA LEU A 48 22.23 -1.87 -5.67
C LEU A 48 21.42 -0.74 -6.34
N GLU A 49 20.29 -1.07 -6.95
CA GLU A 49 19.40 -0.06 -7.55
C GLU A 49 18.97 0.97 -6.50
N LEU A 50 18.48 0.51 -5.34
CA LEU A 50 18.01 1.40 -4.28
C LEU A 50 19.12 2.31 -3.75
N GLN A 51 20.35 1.80 -3.63
CA GLN A 51 21.51 2.62 -3.28
C GLN A 51 21.76 3.71 -4.33
N GLN A 52 21.69 3.37 -5.61
CA GLN A 52 22.00 4.29 -6.70
C GLN A 52 20.91 5.37 -6.89
N VAL A 53 19.64 4.98 -6.85
CA VAL A 53 18.53 5.88 -7.19
C VAL A 53 17.92 6.55 -5.96
N CYS A 54 18.04 5.95 -4.78
CA CYS A 54 17.54 6.46 -3.51
C CYS A 54 18.65 6.54 -2.43
N PRO A 55 19.81 7.15 -2.72
CA PRO A 55 20.93 7.18 -1.78
C PRO A 55 20.61 7.98 -0.50
N PRO A 56 21.41 7.81 0.57
CA PRO A 56 21.38 8.68 1.73
C PRO A 56 21.58 10.14 1.31
N ALA A 57 20.68 11.00 1.72
CA ALA A 57 20.69 12.44 1.42
C ALA A 57 20.03 13.20 2.58
N SER A 58 19.94 14.54 2.48
CA SER A 58 19.14 15.29 3.44
C SER A 58 17.68 14.77 3.45
N PRO A 59 17.05 14.58 4.63
CA PRO A 59 15.65 14.14 4.73
C PRO A 59 14.63 15.11 4.10
N SER A 60 15.04 16.34 3.79
CA SER A 60 14.23 17.36 3.11
C SER A 60 14.61 17.56 1.64
N ASP A 61 15.53 16.75 1.09
CA ASP A 61 15.98 16.89 -0.30
C ASP A 61 14.91 16.42 -1.28
N GLN A 62 14.13 17.39 -1.78
CA GLN A 62 13.06 17.18 -2.75
C GLN A 62 13.60 16.63 -4.09
N ALA A 63 14.78 17.08 -4.53
CA ALA A 63 15.33 16.66 -5.82
C ALA A 63 15.82 15.20 -5.77
N ALA A 64 16.45 14.79 -4.66
CA ALA A 64 16.80 13.39 -4.42
C ALA A 64 15.55 12.51 -4.35
N PHE A 65 14.50 12.95 -3.65
CA PHE A 65 13.22 12.24 -3.61
C PHE A 65 12.58 12.09 -5.00
N ASP A 66 12.52 13.17 -5.80
CA ASP A 66 11.92 13.12 -7.13
C ASP A 66 12.72 12.26 -8.13
N ARG A 67 14.05 12.19 -8.00
CA ARG A 67 14.88 11.24 -8.78
C ARG A 67 14.60 9.79 -8.38
N CYS A 68 14.63 9.50 -7.08
CA CYS A 68 14.33 8.19 -6.51
C CYS A 68 12.95 7.70 -6.98
N ARG A 69 11.91 8.51 -6.75
CA ARG A 69 10.53 8.21 -7.13
C ARG A 69 10.37 7.91 -8.62
N ARG A 70 10.88 8.77 -9.50
CA ARG A 70 10.80 8.57 -10.96
C ARG A 70 11.50 7.28 -11.39
N SER A 71 12.66 6.99 -10.82
CA SER A 71 13.43 5.79 -11.14
C SER A 71 12.69 4.52 -10.70
N LEU A 72 12.18 4.49 -9.46
CA LEU A 72 11.45 3.34 -8.93
C LEU A 72 10.11 3.09 -9.64
N PHE A 73 9.41 4.14 -10.06
CA PHE A 73 8.17 4.03 -10.81
C PHE A 73 8.39 3.50 -12.24
N GLY A 74 9.53 3.83 -12.84
CA GLY A 74 9.95 3.36 -14.16
C GLY A 74 10.26 1.85 -14.21
N ASP A 75 11.06 1.42 -15.18
CA ASP A 75 11.47 0.02 -15.28
C ASP A 75 12.58 -0.34 -14.28
N SER A 76 12.20 -0.44 -13.00
CA SER A 76 13.11 -0.74 -11.91
C SER A 76 13.23 -2.23 -11.60
N ALA A 77 14.41 -2.66 -11.16
CA ALA A 77 14.67 -4.01 -10.64
C ALA A 77 13.74 -4.33 -9.47
N LEU A 78 13.53 -3.37 -8.56
CA LEU A 78 12.55 -3.46 -7.49
C LEU A 78 11.17 -3.78 -8.04
N ARG A 79 10.63 -2.95 -8.96
CA ARG A 79 9.26 -3.11 -9.45
C ARG A 79 9.07 -4.43 -10.19
N ARG A 80 10.04 -4.87 -11.00
CA ARG A 80 10.01 -6.19 -11.66
C ARG A 80 9.98 -7.35 -10.66
N SER A 81 10.54 -7.15 -9.46
CA SER A 81 10.62 -8.15 -8.41
C SER A 81 9.38 -8.18 -7.49
N LEU A 82 8.48 -7.21 -7.59
CA LEU A 82 7.25 -7.18 -6.82
C LEU A 82 6.22 -8.18 -7.38
N ALA A 83 5.50 -8.84 -6.47
CA ALA A 83 4.29 -9.59 -6.85
C ALA A 83 3.21 -8.62 -7.37
N PRO A 84 2.27 -9.08 -8.23
CA PRO A 84 1.19 -8.24 -8.75
C PRO A 84 0.35 -7.56 -7.68
N ARG A 85 0.35 -8.14 -6.47
CA ARG A 85 -0.19 -7.57 -5.25
C ARG A 85 0.77 -7.87 -4.12
N LEU A 86 1.03 -6.87 -3.29
CA LEU A 86 1.85 -7.04 -2.11
C LEU A 86 1.23 -6.35 -0.91
N LEU A 87 1.64 -6.77 0.27
CA LEU A 87 1.23 -6.15 1.53
C LEU A 87 2.30 -5.18 2.02
N TRP A 88 1.89 -4.09 2.67
CA TRP A 88 2.76 -3.05 3.20
C TRP A 88 2.33 -2.58 4.58
N GLY A 89 3.29 -2.35 5.46
CA GLY A 89 3.02 -1.70 6.75
C GLY A 89 4.18 -1.77 7.72
N ARG A 90 3.95 -1.33 8.95
CA ARG A 90 4.93 -1.48 10.02
C ARG A 90 5.09 -2.96 10.37
N ARG A 91 6.31 -3.37 10.74
CA ARG A 91 6.51 -4.66 11.41
C ARG A 91 5.70 -4.69 12.71
N ASN A 92 5.06 -5.82 13.03
CA ASN A 92 4.34 -5.99 14.31
C ASN A 92 5.29 -5.78 15.49
N GLN A 93 4.82 -5.14 16.56
CA GLN A 93 5.58 -4.98 17.81
C GLN A 93 6.05 -6.33 18.37
N ASP A 94 5.22 -7.37 18.28
CA ASP A 94 5.68 -8.73 18.51
C ASP A 94 6.44 -9.24 17.28
N ALA A 95 7.75 -9.45 17.44
CA ALA A 95 8.61 -9.96 16.39
C ALA A 95 8.34 -11.44 16.04
N ALA A 96 7.62 -12.17 16.90
CA ALA A 96 7.20 -13.55 16.69
C ALA A 96 5.81 -13.67 16.06
N ALA A 97 5.04 -12.58 15.99
CA ALA A 97 3.71 -12.59 15.36
C ALA A 97 3.82 -13.01 13.89
N ALA A 98 3.05 -14.03 13.52
CA ALA A 98 2.97 -14.52 12.15
C ALA A 98 2.45 -13.42 11.20
N LEU A 99 2.97 -13.38 9.98
CA LEU A 99 2.60 -12.34 9.01
C LEU A 99 1.10 -12.35 8.67
N GLU A 100 0.47 -13.52 8.69
CA GLU A 100 -0.98 -13.67 8.51
C GLU A 100 -1.81 -12.90 9.54
N ASN A 101 -1.28 -12.71 10.75
CA ASN A 101 -1.95 -12.06 11.87
C ASN A 101 -1.62 -10.57 11.99
N THR A 102 -0.90 -10.00 11.03
CA THR A 102 -0.59 -8.57 11.00
C THR A 102 -1.65 -7.77 10.25
N ASN A 103 -1.80 -6.48 10.54
CA ASN A 103 -2.68 -5.59 9.77
C ASN A 103 -1.82 -4.82 8.76
N LEU A 104 -1.92 -5.21 7.50
CA LEU A 104 -1.15 -4.62 6.41
C LEU A 104 -2.08 -4.08 5.33
N THR A 105 -1.59 -3.08 4.60
CA THR A 105 -2.29 -2.50 3.46
C THR A 105 -1.83 -3.18 2.18
N GLN A 106 -2.76 -3.58 1.33
CA GLN A 106 -2.43 -4.12 0.02
C GLN A 106 -2.21 -2.99 -0.97
N PHE A 107 -1.20 -3.13 -1.82
CA PHE A 107 -0.93 -2.21 -2.91
C PHE A 107 -0.55 -2.95 -4.19
N ALA A 108 -0.82 -2.28 -5.32
CA ALA A 108 -0.21 -2.57 -6.60
C ALA A 108 1.29 -2.15 -6.63
N PRO A 109 2.11 -2.79 -7.48
CA PRO A 109 3.55 -2.52 -7.58
C PRO A 109 3.94 -1.07 -7.84
N ASP A 110 3.18 -0.40 -8.71
CA ASP A 110 3.39 1.01 -9.08
C ASP A 110 3.12 1.95 -7.91
N VAL A 111 2.05 1.69 -7.14
CA VAL A 111 1.71 2.43 -5.94
C VAL A 111 2.80 2.26 -4.88
N ILE A 112 3.22 1.03 -4.55
CA ILE A 112 4.23 0.85 -3.51
C ILE A 112 5.58 1.47 -3.89
N ALA A 113 6.05 1.22 -5.11
CA ALA A 113 7.38 1.65 -5.54
C ALA A 113 7.45 3.19 -5.63
N GLY A 114 6.43 3.80 -6.23
CA GLY A 114 6.37 5.25 -6.44
C GLY A 114 6.01 6.04 -5.18
N LEU A 115 5.10 5.54 -4.34
CA LEU A 115 4.51 6.33 -3.25
C LEU A 115 5.04 6.01 -1.86
N TYR A 116 5.55 4.80 -1.63
CA TYR A 116 5.93 4.35 -0.29
C TYR A 116 7.43 4.08 -0.17
N LEU A 117 7.98 3.23 -1.04
CA LEU A 117 9.41 2.86 -0.98
C LEU A 117 10.33 4.03 -1.35
N SER A 118 9.85 4.97 -2.16
CA SER A 118 10.56 6.21 -2.51
C SER A 118 10.74 7.19 -1.33
N LEU A 119 9.95 7.03 -0.26
CA LEU A 119 10.07 7.84 0.96
C LEU A 119 11.25 7.42 1.84
N PHE A 120 11.94 6.33 1.48
CA PHE A 120 13.12 5.84 2.18
C PHE A 120 14.40 6.12 1.38
N MET A 121 15.50 6.19 2.12
CA MET A 121 16.88 6.22 1.66
C MET A 121 17.51 4.87 1.98
N TYR A 122 18.43 4.40 1.14
CA TYR A 122 19.03 3.07 1.29
C TYR A 122 20.56 3.16 1.15
N SER A 123 21.30 2.47 2.03
CA SER A 123 22.77 2.43 1.93
C SER A 123 23.26 1.40 0.92
N GLY A 124 22.41 0.49 0.47
CA GLY A 124 22.78 -0.71 -0.31
C GLY A 124 23.22 -1.89 0.54
N GLU A 125 23.37 -1.72 1.85
CA GLU A 125 23.63 -2.83 2.77
C GLU A 125 22.35 -3.67 2.94
N TYR A 126 22.50 -4.99 2.81
CA TYR A 126 21.39 -5.93 2.97
C TYR A 126 21.83 -7.27 3.53
N SER A 127 20.86 -8.00 4.08
CA SER A 127 21.01 -9.41 4.44
C SER A 127 19.82 -10.22 3.94
N ILE A 128 20.01 -11.53 3.80
CA ILE A 128 18.99 -12.49 3.39
C ILE A 128 18.94 -13.61 4.42
N GLU A 129 17.74 -13.95 4.87
CA GLU A 129 17.48 -15.06 5.78
C GLU A 129 16.27 -15.86 5.30
N TYR A 130 16.33 -17.19 5.36
CA TYR A 130 15.11 -18.00 5.18
C TYR A 130 14.39 -18.14 6.52
N VAL A 131 13.15 -17.66 6.60
CA VAL A 131 12.34 -17.68 7.82
C VAL A 131 11.37 -18.85 7.75
N GLY A 132 11.80 -20.00 8.29
CA GLY A 132 11.07 -21.27 8.16
C GLY A 132 9.61 -21.23 8.62
N ARG A 133 9.29 -20.48 9.68
CA ARG A 133 7.91 -20.36 10.18
C ARG A 133 6.96 -19.64 9.19
N GLU A 134 7.49 -18.73 8.39
CA GLU A 134 6.72 -18.02 7.37
C GLU A 134 6.83 -18.70 6.00
N ARG A 135 7.78 -19.64 5.85
CA ARG A 135 8.16 -20.27 4.56
C ARG A 135 8.53 -19.24 3.49
N LEU A 136 9.17 -18.14 3.90
CA LEU A 136 9.58 -17.02 3.04
C LEU A 136 11.04 -16.66 3.27
N TYR A 137 11.68 -16.11 2.24
CA TYR A 137 12.95 -15.40 2.41
C TYR A 137 12.68 -13.97 2.88
N LEU A 138 13.45 -13.50 3.85
CA LEU A 138 13.45 -12.13 4.33
C LEU A 138 14.72 -11.43 3.84
N ILE A 139 14.55 -10.42 2.99
CA ILE A 139 15.59 -9.46 2.67
C ILE A 139 15.44 -8.28 3.63
N ARG A 140 16.50 -7.94 4.35
CA ARG A 140 16.57 -6.75 5.21
C ARG A 140 17.46 -5.72 4.55
N LEU A 141 16.91 -4.57 4.22
CA LEU A 141 17.63 -3.42 3.67
C LEU A 141 17.84 -2.39 4.78
N ARG A 142 19.08 -1.91 4.93
CA ARG A 142 19.35 -0.78 5.82
C ARG A 142 18.81 0.51 5.19
N ALA A 143 17.96 1.21 5.94
CA ALA A 143 17.18 2.33 5.40
C ALA A 143 17.10 3.52 6.35
N GLY A 144 16.52 4.62 5.88
CA GLY A 144 16.19 5.80 6.68
C GLY A 144 15.07 6.59 6.02
N PHE A 145 14.15 7.16 6.79
CA PHE A 145 12.93 7.77 6.26
C PHE A 145 13.08 9.28 6.01
N ARG A 146 12.46 9.79 4.94
CA ARG A 146 12.48 11.21 4.57
C ARG A 146 11.40 11.99 5.31
N ASN A 147 11.55 12.16 6.63
CA ASN A 147 10.52 12.78 7.47
C ASN A 147 10.38 14.30 7.32
N ARG A 148 11.24 14.97 6.55
CA ARG A 148 11.22 16.44 6.35
C ARG A 148 10.78 16.86 4.96
N LEU A 149 10.22 15.95 4.16
CA LEU A 149 9.57 16.33 2.92
C LEU A 149 8.33 17.19 3.20
N PRO A 150 7.92 18.07 2.27
CA PRO A 150 6.65 18.77 2.38
C PRO A 150 5.47 17.79 2.58
N PRO A 151 4.46 18.12 3.41
CA PRO A 151 3.31 17.23 3.69
C PRO A 151 2.65 16.61 2.45
N GLY A 152 2.59 17.37 1.35
CA GLY A 152 2.05 16.88 0.07
C GLY A 152 2.84 15.77 -0.62
N GLN A 153 4.05 15.42 -0.14
CA GLN A 153 4.84 14.28 -0.63
C GLN A 153 4.42 12.95 -0.02
N PHE A 154 3.68 12.97 1.08
CA PHE A 154 3.22 11.75 1.72
C PHE A 154 1.87 11.33 1.11
N PRO A 155 1.63 10.03 0.83
CA PRO A 155 0.40 9.58 0.18
C PRO A 155 -0.88 9.88 0.96
N TYR A 156 -0.75 10.11 2.26
CA TYR A 156 -1.76 10.66 3.15
C TYR A 156 -1.06 11.15 4.42
N PRO A 157 -1.75 11.88 5.32
CA PRO A 157 -1.20 12.32 6.59
C PRO A 157 -0.79 11.17 7.51
N PHE A 158 0.41 10.60 7.38
CA PHE A 158 0.88 9.48 8.24
C PHE A 158 0.83 9.83 9.73
N TRP A 159 0.94 11.11 10.05
CA TRP A 159 0.78 11.72 11.38
C TRP A 159 -0.66 11.77 11.89
N HIS A 160 -1.64 11.23 11.16
CA HIS A 160 -2.99 10.98 11.70
C HIS A 160 -2.96 10.03 12.91
N HIS A 161 -1.88 9.26 13.08
CA HIS A 161 -1.65 8.37 14.21
C HIS A 161 -0.20 8.53 14.68
N GLU A 162 0.00 9.06 15.89
CA GLU A 162 1.31 9.44 16.41
C GLU A 162 2.30 8.27 16.43
N GLU A 163 1.88 7.10 16.93
CA GLU A 163 2.74 5.91 16.97
C GLU A 163 3.22 5.48 15.56
N LYS A 164 2.31 5.48 14.57
CA LYS A 164 2.61 5.12 13.19
C LYS A 164 3.64 6.07 12.61
N TRP A 165 3.46 7.37 12.83
CA TRP A 165 4.40 8.38 12.41
C TRP A 165 5.75 8.24 13.12
N GLY A 166 5.75 7.98 14.43
CA GLY A 166 6.96 7.70 15.20
C GLY A 166 7.80 6.56 14.59
N VAL A 167 7.15 5.44 14.25
CA VAL A 167 7.84 4.29 13.62
C VAL A 167 8.38 4.64 12.24
N TYR A 168 7.64 5.40 11.41
CA TYR A 168 8.17 5.86 10.12
C TYR A 168 9.43 6.71 10.31
N GLN A 169 9.39 7.70 11.19
CA GLN A 169 10.53 8.60 11.42
C GLN A 169 11.75 7.87 12.01
N ALA A 170 11.53 6.88 12.85
CA ALA A 170 12.59 6.09 13.48
C ALA A 170 13.05 4.90 12.62
N ALA A 171 12.43 4.65 11.46
CA ALA A 171 12.73 3.48 10.67
C ALA A 171 14.20 3.44 10.23
N ASN A 172 14.87 2.34 10.54
CA ASN A 172 16.25 2.04 10.15
C ASN A 172 16.35 0.81 9.23
N SER A 173 15.22 0.16 8.93
CA SER A 173 15.16 -0.99 8.03
C SER A 173 13.87 -1.05 7.22
N VAL A 174 14.01 -1.46 5.96
CA VAL A 174 12.92 -1.97 5.12
C VAL A 174 13.10 -3.48 4.98
N LEU A 175 12.01 -4.22 5.10
CA LEU A 175 11.95 -5.68 5.09
C LEU A 175 11.15 -6.12 3.87
N LEU A 176 11.72 -6.96 3.02
CA LEU A 176 11.06 -7.50 1.84
C LEU A 176 10.98 -9.02 1.99
N TRP A 177 9.77 -9.54 2.09
CA TRP A 177 9.50 -10.97 2.19
C TRP A 177 9.24 -11.53 0.79
N VAL A 178 9.97 -12.57 0.44
CA VAL A 178 10.06 -13.12 -0.91
C VAL A 178 9.56 -14.55 -0.90
N ASN A 179 8.65 -14.85 -1.84
CA ASN A 179 8.15 -16.19 -2.05
C ASN A 179 9.26 -17.05 -2.69
N PRO A 180 9.64 -18.19 -2.07
CA PRO A 180 10.74 -19.03 -2.54
C PRO A 180 10.51 -19.65 -3.92
N LYS A 181 9.25 -19.80 -4.34
CA LYS A 181 8.88 -20.50 -5.60
C LYS A 181 8.70 -19.56 -6.79
N THR A 182 8.44 -18.28 -6.54
CA THR A 182 8.22 -17.28 -7.61
C THR A 182 9.32 -16.23 -7.69
N ALA A 183 10.21 -16.17 -6.69
CA ALA A 183 11.20 -15.12 -6.51
C ALA A 183 10.57 -13.71 -6.54
N LYS A 184 9.31 -13.58 -6.11
CA LYS A 184 8.60 -12.30 -6.01
C LYS A 184 8.49 -11.84 -4.55
N ILE A 185 8.69 -10.54 -4.35
CA ILE A 185 8.41 -9.85 -3.10
C ILE A 185 6.90 -9.76 -2.92
N VAL A 186 6.38 -10.40 -1.87
CA VAL A 186 4.94 -10.50 -1.56
C VAL A 186 4.54 -9.61 -0.38
N ILE A 187 5.47 -9.27 0.50
CA ILE A 187 5.23 -8.39 1.65
C ILE A 187 6.41 -7.44 1.81
N GLY A 188 6.13 -6.15 1.92
CA GLY A 188 7.07 -5.14 2.40
C GLY A 188 6.70 -4.69 3.82
N GLN A 189 7.69 -4.50 4.68
CA GLN A 189 7.49 -3.86 5.98
C GLN A 189 8.60 -2.86 6.26
N PHE A 190 8.38 -1.98 7.23
CA PHE A 190 9.43 -1.11 7.78
C PHE A 190 9.48 -1.22 9.30
N THR A 191 10.65 -0.95 9.87
CA THR A 191 10.86 -0.95 11.32
C THR A 191 12.05 -0.07 11.71
N GLU A 192 11.98 0.44 12.93
CA GLU A 192 12.99 1.07 13.77
C GLU A 192 13.89 0.07 14.53
N ARG A 193 13.60 -1.24 14.43
CA ARG A 193 14.31 -2.32 15.13
C ARG A 193 15.24 -3.13 14.21
N GLY A 194 15.86 -2.46 13.26
CA GLY A 194 17.03 -2.95 12.55
C GLY A 194 18.25 -3.10 13.46
N SER A 195 19.23 -3.89 13.03
CA SER A 195 20.51 -4.08 13.74
C SER A 195 21.34 -2.79 13.83
N ASP A 196 21.19 -1.92 12.83
CA ASP A 196 22.04 -0.76 12.64
C ASP A 196 21.26 0.55 12.83
N SER A 197 21.99 1.61 13.10
CA SER A 197 21.44 2.97 13.06
C SER A 197 20.90 3.30 11.66
N PRO A 198 19.85 4.14 11.55
CA PRO A 198 19.32 4.56 10.26
C PRO A 198 20.41 5.18 9.38
N VAL A 199 20.30 5.02 8.07
CA VAL A 199 21.33 5.50 7.11
C VAL A 199 21.51 7.02 7.16
N VAL A 200 20.49 7.74 7.63
CA VAL A 200 20.53 9.17 7.92
C VAL A 200 19.78 9.42 9.23
N SER A 201 20.40 10.14 10.16
CA SER A 201 19.73 10.56 11.39
C SER A 201 18.75 11.70 11.12
N THR A 202 17.55 11.59 11.66
CA THR A 202 16.48 12.59 11.52
C THR A 202 16.03 13.07 12.89
N GLN A 203 15.80 14.37 13.04
CA GLN A 203 15.07 14.87 14.21
C GLN A 203 13.58 14.58 14.02
N PRO A 204 12.89 14.01 15.03
CA PRO A 204 11.45 13.84 14.99
C PRO A 204 10.71 15.17 14.81
N ILE A 205 9.64 15.13 14.02
CA ILE A 205 8.68 16.23 13.88
C ILE A 205 7.28 15.70 14.21
N SER A 206 6.37 16.59 14.60
CA SER A 206 4.98 16.24 14.92
C SER A 206 4.01 17.19 14.22
N PRO A 207 3.73 16.99 12.91
CA PRO A 207 2.71 17.76 12.21
C PRO A 207 1.33 17.50 12.81
N LYS A 208 0.43 18.51 12.75
CA LYS A 208 -0.95 18.33 13.18
C LYS A 208 -1.79 17.72 12.06
N PHE A 209 -2.65 16.77 12.41
CA PHE A 209 -3.69 16.27 11.53
C PHE A 209 -4.99 17.04 11.79
N ASP A 210 -5.55 17.64 10.76
CA ASP A 210 -6.76 18.47 10.83
C ASP A 210 -8.06 17.69 10.54
N GLY A 211 -7.97 16.36 10.48
CA GLY A 211 -9.08 15.47 10.14
C GLY A 211 -9.30 15.27 8.64
N LYS A 212 -8.50 15.89 7.76
CA LYS A 212 -8.68 15.81 6.31
C LYS A 212 -7.64 14.92 5.65
N TRP A 213 -8.11 13.89 4.94
CA TRP A 213 -7.24 13.03 4.13
C TRP A 213 -6.71 13.72 2.86
N MET A 214 -7.49 14.68 2.34
CA MET A 214 -7.13 15.55 1.23
C MET A 214 -7.44 17.00 1.59
N TRP A 215 -6.57 17.93 1.19
CA TRP A 215 -6.71 19.35 1.53
C TRP A 215 -6.29 20.26 0.37
N MET A 216 -6.57 21.56 0.50
CA MET A 216 -6.05 22.59 -0.41
C MET A 216 -4.84 23.25 0.25
N ASP A 217 -3.73 23.40 -0.47
CA ASP A 217 -2.61 24.22 -0.01
C ASP A 217 -2.92 25.73 -0.13
N LYS A 218 -1.96 26.56 0.27
CA LYS A 218 -2.11 28.02 0.29
C LYS A 218 -2.26 28.60 -1.11
N GLU A 219 -1.78 27.88 -2.11
CA GLU A 219 -1.83 28.21 -3.53
C GLU A 219 -3.09 27.67 -4.21
N GLY A 220 -4.00 27.04 -3.44
CA GLY A 220 -5.26 26.50 -3.95
C GLY A 220 -5.11 25.19 -4.72
N ARG A 221 -4.01 24.46 -4.53
CA ARG A 221 -3.80 23.15 -5.16
C ARG A 221 -4.21 22.02 -4.22
N ILE A 222 -4.77 20.97 -4.81
CA ILE A 222 -5.21 19.78 -4.06
C ILE A 222 -3.98 19.00 -3.58
N GLN A 223 -4.07 18.48 -2.37
CA GLN A 223 -3.07 17.67 -1.70
C GLN A 223 -3.72 16.38 -1.14
N PRO A 224 -2.95 15.28 -0.97
CA PRO A 224 -1.53 15.16 -1.28
C PRO A 224 -1.26 15.03 -2.78
N ARG A 225 -0.43 15.93 -3.32
CA ARG A 225 -0.15 16.02 -4.76
C ARG A 225 0.35 14.70 -5.34
N VAL A 226 1.17 13.96 -4.58
CA VAL A 226 1.75 12.69 -5.04
C VAL A 226 0.71 11.63 -5.39
N THR A 227 -0.52 11.78 -4.89
CA THR A 227 -1.61 10.86 -5.20
C THR A 227 -2.47 11.27 -6.39
N LEU A 228 -2.26 12.46 -6.95
CA LEU A 228 -3.00 13.01 -8.11
C LEU A 228 -2.38 12.59 -9.45
N PHE A 229 -1.73 11.43 -9.49
CA PHE A 229 -0.87 10.99 -10.60
C PHE A 229 0.38 11.84 -10.85
N ASP A 230 0.53 12.98 -10.17
CA ASP A 230 1.72 13.83 -10.25
C ASP A 230 2.97 13.05 -9.84
N GLY A 231 3.84 12.78 -10.80
CA GLY A 231 5.07 11.99 -10.63
C GLY A 231 4.85 10.50 -10.44
N LEU A 232 3.62 10.00 -10.68
CA LEU A 232 3.39 8.63 -11.13
C LEU A 232 3.50 8.59 -12.65
N PHE A 233 2.71 9.37 -13.37
CA PHE A 233 2.83 9.47 -14.83
C PHE A 233 3.69 10.66 -15.25
N ARG A 234 4.26 10.60 -16.45
CA ARG A 234 4.97 11.73 -17.05
C ARG A 234 3.98 12.86 -17.32
N GLN A 235 4.44 14.10 -17.18
CA GLN A 235 3.60 15.29 -17.36
C GLN A 235 3.05 15.45 -18.79
N ASP A 236 3.70 14.84 -19.78
CA ASP A 236 3.28 14.80 -21.18
C ASP A 236 2.35 13.62 -21.52
N ASN A 237 1.96 12.81 -20.53
CA ASN A 237 1.00 11.74 -20.72
C ASN A 237 -0.38 12.33 -21.06
N PRO A 238 -0.93 12.09 -22.27
CA PRO A 238 -2.13 12.76 -22.76
C PRO A 238 -3.40 12.35 -22.01
N TYR A 239 -3.34 11.27 -21.21
CA TYR A 239 -4.48 10.76 -20.45
C TYR A 239 -4.64 11.43 -19.08
N LEU A 240 -3.62 12.13 -18.57
CA LEU A 240 -3.62 12.74 -17.23
C LEU A 240 -4.83 13.65 -16.96
N PRO A 241 -5.21 14.60 -17.83
CA PRO A 241 -6.36 15.46 -17.57
C PRO A 241 -7.68 14.69 -17.48
N ARG A 242 -7.81 13.58 -18.22
CA ARG A 242 -9.01 12.73 -18.23
C ARG A 242 -9.04 11.76 -17.04
N LEU A 243 -7.87 11.36 -16.52
CA LEU A 243 -7.78 10.51 -15.34
C LEU A 243 -8.31 11.19 -14.08
N ASP A 244 -7.97 12.47 -13.87
CA ASP A 244 -8.48 13.22 -12.71
C ASP A 244 -10.01 13.36 -12.76
N SER A 245 -10.57 13.75 -13.91
CA SER A 245 -12.03 13.92 -14.04
C SER A 245 -12.78 12.60 -13.87
N THR A 246 -12.31 11.51 -14.48
CA THR A 246 -12.94 10.18 -14.34
C THR A 246 -12.80 9.61 -12.93
N TYR A 247 -11.65 9.84 -12.26
CA TYR A 247 -11.52 9.49 -10.85
C TYR A 247 -12.51 10.26 -9.98
N ARG A 248 -12.69 11.57 -10.18
CA ARG A 248 -13.66 12.35 -9.39
C ARG A 248 -15.08 11.81 -9.54
N THR A 249 -15.47 11.44 -10.76
CA THR A 249 -16.76 10.78 -11.00
C THR A 249 -16.85 9.46 -10.24
N LEU A 250 -15.82 8.60 -10.33
CA LEU A 250 -15.77 7.34 -9.58
C LEU A 250 -15.82 7.57 -8.07
N ALA A 251 -15.08 8.55 -7.54
CA ALA A 251 -15.03 8.87 -6.12
C ALA A 251 -16.41 9.30 -5.57
N LEU A 252 -17.19 10.04 -6.36
CA LEU A 252 -18.57 10.35 -6.00
C LEU A 252 -19.42 9.08 -5.91
N ARG A 253 -19.28 8.14 -6.87
CA ARG A 253 -20.01 6.86 -6.83
C ARG A 253 -19.57 5.97 -5.68
N MET A 254 -18.28 5.92 -5.37
CA MET A 254 -17.75 5.20 -4.22
C MET A 254 -18.29 5.77 -2.90
N ARG A 255 -18.43 7.10 -2.79
CA ARG A 255 -19.03 7.74 -1.62
C ARG A 255 -20.52 7.44 -1.51
N ASP A 256 -21.26 7.52 -2.62
CA ASP A 256 -22.69 7.18 -2.65
C ASP A 256 -22.92 5.70 -2.24
N ALA A 257 -21.96 4.82 -2.59
CA ALA A 257 -21.91 3.41 -2.19
C ALA A 257 -21.14 3.13 -0.88
N GLN A 258 -20.77 4.18 -0.13
CA GLN A 258 -20.15 4.11 1.19
C GLN A 258 -18.81 3.33 1.26
N CYS A 259 -18.07 3.24 0.16
CA CYS A 259 -16.79 2.52 0.13
C CYS A 259 -15.72 3.16 1.03
N ASP A 260 -15.80 4.48 1.27
CA ASP A 260 -14.90 5.26 2.11
C ASP A 260 -15.11 5.03 3.61
N ASN A 261 -16.20 4.36 4.02
CA ASN A 261 -16.37 3.94 5.41
C ASN A 261 -15.34 2.88 5.83
N CYS A 262 -14.77 2.13 4.89
CA CYS A 262 -13.79 1.08 5.19
C CYS A 262 -12.44 1.33 4.49
N HIS A 263 -12.43 1.85 3.26
CA HIS A 263 -11.23 1.91 2.41
C HIS A 263 -10.39 3.19 2.58
N VAL A 264 -10.14 3.56 3.85
CA VAL A 264 -9.46 4.79 4.29
C VAL A 264 -8.29 4.50 5.25
N PRO A 265 -7.30 5.42 5.39
CA PRO A 265 -6.04 5.13 6.07
C PRO A 265 -6.13 4.80 7.57
N ASN A 266 -7.18 5.25 8.25
CA ASN A 266 -7.39 4.97 9.68
C ASN A 266 -7.98 3.58 9.95
N ASN A 267 -8.38 2.83 8.92
CA ASN A 267 -8.88 1.45 9.05
C ASN A 267 -9.97 1.29 10.13
N PRO A 268 -11.09 2.03 10.03
CA PRO A 268 -12.11 2.10 11.09
C PRO A 268 -12.78 0.75 11.37
N MET A 269 -12.94 -0.06 10.32
CA MET A 269 -13.20 -1.49 10.43
C MET A 269 -11.82 -2.17 10.41
N PRO A 270 -11.32 -2.76 11.51
CA PRO A 270 -9.91 -3.17 11.66
C PRO A 270 -9.50 -4.34 10.74
N MET A 271 -9.52 -4.09 9.43
CA MET A 271 -9.25 -5.06 8.39
C MET A 271 -7.79 -5.49 8.49
N ARG A 272 -7.57 -6.79 8.43
CA ARG A 272 -6.22 -7.38 8.36
C ARG A 272 -5.51 -7.03 7.07
N ARG A 273 -6.28 -6.86 5.98
CA ARG A 273 -5.80 -6.56 4.62
C ARG A 273 -6.55 -5.34 4.10
N LEU A 274 -6.09 -4.17 4.52
CA LEU A 274 -6.69 -2.90 4.13
C LEU A 274 -6.42 -2.63 2.65
N VAL A 275 -7.41 -2.11 1.94
CA VAL A 275 -7.22 -1.56 0.59
C VAL A 275 -7.64 -0.11 0.62
N LEU A 276 -6.79 0.77 0.10
CA LEU A 276 -7.06 2.20 0.05
C LEU A 276 -7.68 2.56 -1.30
N MET A 277 -8.75 3.34 -1.28
CA MET A 277 -9.38 3.85 -2.53
C MET A 277 -9.67 5.35 -2.47
N HIS A 278 -9.33 6.00 -1.36
CA HIS A 278 -9.65 7.41 -1.10
C HIS A 278 -8.85 8.43 -1.91
N THR A 279 -7.78 8.02 -2.61
CA THR A 279 -7.02 8.91 -3.52
C THR A 279 -6.88 8.31 -4.92
N PRO A 280 -6.66 9.15 -5.97
CA PRO A 280 -6.63 8.69 -7.35
C PRO A 280 -5.61 7.58 -7.61
N ALA A 281 -4.38 7.74 -7.12
CA ALA A 281 -3.32 6.75 -7.29
C ALA A 281 -3.66 5.39 -6.65
N HIS A 282 -4.21 5.39 -5.42
CA HIS A 282 -4.58 4.15 -4.76
C HIS A 282 -5.75 3.47 -5.49
N ALA A 283 -6.77 4.23 -5.89
CA ALA A 283 -7.87 3.70 -6.67
C ALA A 283 -7.42 3.13 -8.02
N ALA A 284 -6.47 3.79 -8.72
CA ALA A 284 -5.92 3.29 -9.98
C ALA A 284 -5.14 1.98 -9.82
N GLY A 285 -4.43 1.80 -8.69
CA GLY A 285 -3.76 0.54 -8.37
C GLY A 285 -4.74 -0.62 -8.13
N GLU A 286 -5.94 -0.31 -7.62
CA GLU A 286 -6.90 -1.31 -7.14
C GLU A 286 -8.14 -1.43 -8.02
N ILE A 287 -8.23 -0.67 -9.13
CA ILE A 287 -9.45 -0.54 -9.93
C ILE A 287 -9.96 -1.89 -10.45
N ALA A 288 -9.09 -2.75 -10.98
CA ALA A 288 -9.49 -4.07 -11.47
C ALA A 288 -10.10 -4.95 -10.35
N ARG A 289 -9.58 -4.81 -9.12
CA ARG A 289 -10.10 -5.53 -7.95
C ARG A 289 -11.45 -4.96 -7.52
N LEU A 290 -11.59 -3.64 -7.49
CA LEU A 290 -12.87 -2.96 -7.24
C LEU A 290 -13.91 -3.46 -8.24
N MET A 291 -13.61 -3.42 -9.54
CA MET A 291 -14.54 -3.84 -10.59
C MET A 291 -14.92 -5.32 -10.45
N LYS A 292 -13.96 -6.19 -10.14
CA LYS A 292 -14.24 -7.61 -9.88
C LYS A 292 -15.17 -7.80 -8.68
N ALA A 293 -14.93 -7.10 -7.56
CA ALA A 293 -15.76 -7.21 -6.36
C ALA A 293 -17.20 -6.71 -6.59
N VAL A 294 -17.35 -5.56 -7.27
CA VAL A 294 -18.67 -5.00 -7.61
C VAL A 294 -19.43 -5.91 -8.58
N ARG A 295 -18.77 -6.45 -9.62
CA ARG A 295 -19.40 -7.39 -10.56
C ARG A 295 -19.92 -8.65 -9.85
N ALA A 296 -19.17 -9.13 -8.86
CA ALA A 296 -19.44 -10.38 -8.14
C ALA A 296 -20.31 -10.22 -6.88
N ASP A 297 -20.87 -9.03 -6.61
CA ASP A 297 -21.73 -8.75 -5.44
C ASP A 297 -21.07 -9.06 -4.08
N LYS A 298 -19.75 -8.85 -3.99
CA LYS A 298 -18.96 -9.16 -2.79
C LYS A 298 -18.80 -8.01 -1.80
N MET A 299 -19.36 -6.85 -2.13
CA MET A 299 -19.24 -5.61 -1.35
C MET A 299 -20.51 -4.76 -1.53
N PRO A 300 -20.94 -4.02 -0.49
CA PRO A 300 -20.29 -3.84 0.82
C PRO A 300 -20.47 -5.05 1.75
N LEU A 301 -19.84 -4.99 2.92
CA LEU A 301 -20.11 -5.92 4.03
C LEU A 301 -21.12 -5.29 5.00
N ASP A 302 -22.03 -6.09 5.56
CA ASP A 302 -22.87 -5.65 6.67
C ASP A 302 -22.13 -5.69 8.03
N ASP A 303 -22.82 -5.34 9.10
CA ASP A 303 -22.27 -5.32 10.47
C ASP A 303 -21.80 -6.71 10.95
N ALA A 304 -22.32 -7.79 10.37
CA ALA A 304 -21.89 -9.16 10.64
C ALA A 304 -20.74 -9.60 9.72
N GLY A 305 -20.29 -8.75 8.80
CA GLY A 305 -19.25 -9.03 7.82
C GLY A 305 -19.73 -9.86 6.63
N ALA A 306 -21.05 -10.00 6.42
CA ALA A 306 -21.58 -10.72 5.28
C ALA A 306 -21.61 -9.84 4.03
N GLU A 307 -21.25 -10.42 2.89
CA GLU A 307 -21.31 -9.76 1.57
C GLU A 307 -22.75 -9.39 1.23
N GLN A 308 -22.99 -8.13 0.90
CA GLN A 308 -24.29 -7.61 0.48
C GLN A 308 -24.21 -7.09 -0.95
N PRO A 309 -25.19 -7.40 -1.81
CA PRO A 309 -25.27 -6.79 -3.12
C PRO A 309 -25.54 -5.28 -2.98
N LEU A 310 -24.89 -4.48 -3.81
CA LEU A 310 -25.22 -3.08 -3.95
C LEU A 310 -26.63 -2.90 -4.52
N GLU A 311 -27.27 -1.79 -4.17
CA GLU A 311 -28.51 -1.37 -4.82
C GLU A 311 -28.28 -1.30 -6.35
N PRO A 312 -29.21 -1.84 -7.19
CA PRO A 312 -28.99 -1.99 -8.62
C PRO A 312 -28.56 -0.72 -9.38
N ALA A 313 -29.12 0.45 -9.05
CA ALA A 313 -28.73 1.72 -9.69
C ALA A 313 -27.33 2.16 -9.26
N LEU A 314 -26.98 2.04 -7.97
CA LEU A 314 -25.62 2.29 -7.46
C LEU A 314 -24.60 1.34 -8.09
N LYS A 315 -24.91 0.04 -8.15
CA LYS A 315 -24.06 -0.95 -8.81
C LYS A 315 -23.79 -0.56 -10.26
N ARG A 316 -24.84 -0.20 -11.01
CA ARG A 316 -24.70 0.22 -12.42
C ARG A 316 -23.82 1.46 -12.56
N ALA A 317 -24.04 2.49 -11.73
CA ALA A 317 -23.27 3.73 -11.77
C ALA A 317 -21.78 3.51 -11.42
N LEU A 318 -21.49 2.64 -10.44
CA LEU A 318 -20.13 2.22 -10.11
C LEU A 318 -19.49 1.43 -11.24
N LEU A 319 -20.22 0.51 -11.86
CA LEU A 319 -19.71 -0.28 -12.98
C LEU A 319 -19.35 0.61 -14.18
N GLU A 320 -20.20 1.57 -14.52
CA GLU A 320 -19.98 2.50 -15.62
C GLU A 320 -18.78 3.43 -15.36
N SER A 321 -18.79 4.14 -14.23
CA SER A 321 -17.70 5.07 -13.88
C SER A 321 -16.37 4.36 -13.63
N GLY A 322 -16.42 3.18 -13.00
CA GLY A 322 -15.24 2.36 -12.74
C GLY A 322 -14.64 1.76 -14.00
N ALA A 323 -15.46 1.32 -14.97
CA ALA A 323 -14.96 0.85 -16.25
C ALA A 323 -14.28 1.98 -17.06
N ALA A 324 -14.89 3.16 -17.10
CA ALA A 324 -14.30 4.33 -17.76
C ALA A 324 -12.93 4.72 -17.14
N PHE A 325 -12.82 4.65 -15.81
CA PHE A 325 -11.56 4.89 -15.12
C PHE A 325 -10.55 3.76 -15.35
N GLU A 326 -10.96 2.49 -15.30
CA GLU A 326 -10.13 1.31 -15.58
C GLU A 326 -9.49 1.39 -16.97
N GLU A 327 -10.28 1.71 -18.00
CA GLU A 327 -9.81 1.89 -19.38
C GLU A 327 -8.78 3.01 -19.50
N LEU A 328 -9.02 4.16 -18.87
CA LEU A 328 -8.07 5.28 -18.90
C LEU A 328 -6.78 4.98 -18.13
N VAL A 329 -6.87 4.32 -16.97
CA VAL A 329 -5.68 3.88 -16.22
C VAL A 329 -4.85 2.93 -17.06
N LYS A 330 -5.49 1.99 -17.75
CA LYS A 330 -4.82 1.09 -18.68
C LYS A 330 -4.16 1.86 -19.83
N ALA A 331 -4.88 2.76 -20.50
CA ALA A 331 -4.35 3.55 -21.61
C ALA A 331 -3.16 4.43 -21.18
N ALA A 332 -3.24 5.05 -20.01
CA ALA A 332 -2.14 5.84 -19.45
C ALA A 332 -0.90 4.97 -19.20
N LYS A 333 -1.07 3.78 -18.61
CA LYS A 333 0.03 2.82 -18.36
C LYS A 333 0.63 2.27 -19.65
N ASP A 334 -0.18 1.96 -20.64
CA ASP A 334 0.27 1.48 -21.95
C ASP A 334 1.07 2.57 -22.69
N TRP A 335 0.63 3.84 -22.59
CA TRP A 335 1.38 4.98 -23.14
C TRP A 335 2.74 5.16 -22.47
N GLU A 336 2.81 5.10 -21.14
CA GLU A 336 4.09 5.14 -20.40
C GLU A 336 5.01 3.99 -20.83
N ALA A 337 4.45 2.81 -21.10
CA ALA A 337 5.23 1.66 -21.54
C ALA A 337 5.80 1.84 -22.96
N ALA A 338 5.08 2.54 -23.83
CA ALA A 338 5.50 2.80 -25.21
C ALA A 338 6.52 3.94 -25.35
N HIS A 339 6.64 4.83 -24.36
CA HIS A 339 7.52 6.01 -24.40
C HIS A 339 8.68 5.90 -23.41
N ARG A 340 9.17 4.67 -23.21
CA ARG A 340 10.34 4.34 -22.38
C ARG A 340 11.64 4.52 -23.17
N ASP A 341 11.87 5.74 -23.65
CA ASP A 341 13.16 6.15 -24.19
C ASP A 341 13.96 6.96 -23.16
#